data_AF-A0A838TMW0-F1
#
_entry.id   AF-A0A838TMW0-F1
#
_cell.length_a   1.000
_cell.length_b   1.000
_cell.length_c   1.000
_cell.angle_alpha   90.00
_cell.angle_beta   90.00
_cell.angle_gamma   90.00
#
_symmetry.space_group_name_H-M   'P 1'
#
loop_
_entity.id
_entity.type
_entity.pdbx_description
1 polymer ?
#
loop_
_entity_poly.entity_id
_entity_poly.type
_entity_poly.pdbx_seq_one_letter_code
_entity_poly.pdbx_strand_id
1 'polypeptide(L)' 'MKNQLITALVQLLKDKNGNHSLREVATALFVLVLLVSWIAAQFFNKQVPEYMFYAFVSLVGAGCFGYSIEKKQM' A
#
# COMPACT_ATOMS: atom_id res chain seq x y z
N MET A 1 -12.22 -16.71 -13.27
CA MET A 1 -12.20 -15.43 -12.54
C MET A 1 -11.41 -15.46 -11.23
N LYS A 2 -11.48 -16.51 -10.39
CA LYS A 2 -10.77 -16.59 -9.09
C LYS A 2 -9.26 -16.29 -9.15
N ASN A 3 -8.57 -16.76 -10.20
CA ASN A 3 -7.13 -16.50 -10.36
C ASN A 3 -6.81 -15.08 -10.84
N GLN A 4 -7.73 -14.36 -11.48
CA GLN A 4 -7.44 -13.05 -12.07
C GLN A 4 -7.21 -11.98 -10.98
N LEU A 5 -7.98 -12.04 -9.89
CA LEU A 5 -7.77 -11.17 -8.73
C LEU A 5 -6.42 -11.43 -8.05
N ILE A 6 -6.06 -12.70 -7.89
CA ILE A 6 -4.78 -13.08 -7.29
C ILE A 6 -3.63 -12.63 -8.20
N THR A 7 -3.74 -12.81 -9.52
CA THR A 7 -2.75 -12.31 -10.47
C THR A 7 -2.63 -10.78 -10.44
N ALA A 8 -3.75 -10.05 -10.33
CA ALA A 8 -3.74 -8.59 -10.23
C ALA A 8 -3.08 -8.09 -8.93
N LEU A 9 -3.38 -8.75 -7.80
CA LEU A 9 -2.72 -8.47 -6.52
C LEU A 9 -1.21 -8.75 -6.60
N VAL A 10 -0.82 -9.89 -7.16
CA VAL A 10 0.59 -10.26 -7.34
C VAL A 10 1.32 -9.28 -8.27
N GLN A 11 0.62 -8.71 -9.27
CA GLN A 11 1.19 -7.66 -10.13
C GLN A 11 1.31 -6.31 -9.43
N LEU A 12 0.40 -5.96 -8.52
CA LEU A 12 0.52 -4.75 -7.69
C LEU A 12 1.74 -4.76 -6.77
N LEU A 13 2.24 -5.94 -6.39
CA LEU A 13 3.45 -6.10 -5.58
C LEU A 13 4.74 -6.10 -6.40
N LYS A 14 4.67 -5.89 -7.71
CA LYS A 14 5.85 -5.85 -8.59
C LYS A 14 6.23 -4.41 -8.91
N ASP A 15 7.54 -4.18 -8.93
CA ASP A 15 8.13 -2.92 -9.37
C ASP A 15 8.10 -2.79 -10.90
N LYS A 16 8.53 -1.64 -11.44
CA LYS A 16 8.58 -1.35 -12.89
C LYS A 16 9.43 -2.34 -13.70
N ASN A 17 10.35 -3.02 -13.04
CA ASN A 17 11.20 -4.06 -13.63
C ASN A 17 10.58 -5.48 -13.52
N GLY A 18 9.38 -5.62 -12.97
CA GLY A 18 8.68 -6.91 -12.81
C GLY A 18 9.17 -7.76 -11.63
N ASN A 19 10.12 -7.25 -10.85
CA ASN A 19 10.60 -7.87 -9.61
C ASN A 19 9.73 -7.48 -8.41
N HIS A 20 9.67 -8.37 -7.42
CA HIS A 20 9.07 -8.04 -6.13
C HIS A 20 9.98 -7.08 -5.37
N SER A 21 9.46 -5.89 -5.05
CA SER A 21 10.19 -4.88 -4.28
C SER A 21 9.53 -4.68 -2.92
N LEU A 22 10.38 -4.55 -1.89
CA LEU A 22 9.95 -4.37 -0.51
C LEU A 22 9.13 -3.09 -0.32
N ARG A 23 9.39 -2.05 -1.13
CA ARG A 23 8.68 -0.76 -1.06
C ARG A 23 7.20 -0.91 -1.44
N GLU A 24 6.92 -1.62 -2.52
CA GLU A 24 5.58 -1.86 -3.06
C GLU A 24 4.78 -2.74 -2.09
N VAL A 25 5.44 -3.76 -1.52
CA VAL A 25 4.84 -4.59 -0.47
C VAL A 25 4.52 -3.75 0.77
N ALA A 26 5.45 -2.93 1.24
CA ALA A 26 5.23 -2.08 2.41
C ALA A 26 4.11 -1.06 2.16
N THR A 27 4.08 -0.46 0.97
CA THR A 27 3.05 0.51 0.57
C THR A 27 1.67 -0.15 0.53
N ALA A 28 1.55 -1.32 -0.09
CA ALA A 28 0.31 -2.08 -0.12
C ALA A 28 -0.15 -2.48 1.29
N LEU A 29 0.79 -2.86 2.17
CA LEU A 29 0.51 -3.18 3.58
C LEU A 29 -0.03 -1.97 4.34
N PHE A 30 0.58 -0.79 4.20
CA PHE A 30 0.10 0.42 4.88
C PHE A 30 -1.24 0.91 4.33
N VAL A 31 -1.51 0.75 3.03
CA VAL A 31 -2.86 0.95 2.46
C VAL A 31 -3.87 0.03 3.13
N LEU A 32 -3.54 -1.25 3.32
CA LEU A 32 -4.40 -2.20 4.02
C LEU A 32 -4.62 -1.80 5.49
N VAL A 33 -3.58 -1.35 6.20
CA VAL A 33 -3.71 -0.82 7.57
C VAL A 33 -4.68 0.36 7.62
N LEU A 34 -4.62 1.29 6.68
CA LEU A 34 -5.53 2.43 6.61
C LEU A 34 -6.98 2.00 6.35
N LEU A 35 -7.20 1.02 5.45
CA LEU A 35 -8.53 0.47 5.19
C LEU A 35 -9.12 -0.22 6.41
N VAL A 36 -8.35 -1.07 7.09
CA VAL A 36 -8.79 -1.75 8.32
C VAL A 36 -9.06 -0.74 9.43
N SER A 37 -8.22 0.29 9.55
CA SER A 37 -8.40 1.39 10.51
C SER A 37 -9.69 2.17 10.25
N TRP A 38 -10.02 2.43 8.98
CA TRP A 38 -11.26 3.08 8.60
C TRP A 38 -12.49 2.23 8.94
N ILE A 39 -12.44 0.93 8.65
CA ILE A 39 -13.48 -0.04 9.06
C ILE A 39 -13.61 -0.08 10.59
N ALA A 40 -12.49 -0.10 11.31
CA ALA A 40 -12.50 -0.10 12.77
C ALA A 40 -13.14 1.17 13.36
N ALA A 41 -12.90 2.33 12.75
CA ALA A 41 -13.54 3.59 13.14
C ALA A 41 -15.05 3.54 12.92
N GLN A 42 -15.52 2.97 11.80
CA GLN A 42 -16.95 2.85 11.46
C GLN A 42 -17.72 1.90 12.40
N PHE A 43 -17.16 0.72 12.69
CA PHE A 43 -17.90 -0.34 13.41
C PHE A 43 -17.60 -0.40 14.92
N PHE A 44 -16.42 0.03 15.34
CA PHE A 44 -15.97 -0.11 16.74
C PHE A 44 -15.72 1.24 17.43
N ASN A 45 -15.96 2.37 16.75
CA ASN A 45 -15.65 3.72 17.24
C ASN A 45 -14.19 3.87 17.74
N LYS A 46 -13.27 3.03 17.25
CA LYS A 46 -11.85 3.12 17.58
C LYS A 46 -11.16 3.99 16.56
N GLN A 47 -10.84 5.22 16.96
CA GLN A 47 -10.07 6.13 16.15
C GLN A 47 -8.58 5.85 16.27
N VAL A 48 -7.86 5.92 15.14
CA VAL A 48 -6.40 5.90 15.14
C VAL A 48 -5.90 7.26 15.63
N PRO A 49 -4.90 7.31 16.52
CA PRO A 49 -4.29 8.57 16.92
C PRO A 49 -3.78 9.37 15.72
N GLU A 50 -4.02 10.67 15.72
CA GLU A 50 -3.78 11.54 14.58
C GLU A 50 -2.33 11.48 14.05
N TYR A 51 -1.34 11.44 14.95
CA TYR A 51 0.07 11.31 14.57
C TYR A 51 0.39 9.98 13.85
N MET A 52 -0.28 8.88 14.22
CA MET A 52 -0.12 7.59 13.54
C MET A 52 -0.75 7.62 12.16
N PHE A 53 -1.93 8.23 12.05
CA PHE A 53 -2.61 8.40 10.77
C PHE A 53 -1.72 9.18 9.79
N TYR A 54 -1.17 10.32 10.20
CA TYR A 54 -0.25 11.09 9.36
C TYR A 54 1.00 10.28 8.99
N ALA A 55 1.61 9.58 9.95
CA ALA A 55 2.77 8.73 9.66
C ALA A 55 2.47 7.65 8.61
N PHE A 56 1.34 6.95 8.74
CA PHE A 56 0.94 5.90 7.78
C PHE A 56 0.62 6.48 6.40
N VAL A 57 -0.13 7.57 6.33
CA VAL A 57 -0.44 8.24 5.06
C VAL A 57 0.83 8.77 4.38
N SER A 58 1.75 9.36 5.14
CA SER A 58 3.04 9.82 4.60
C SER A 58 3.89 8.67 4.05
N LEU A 59 3.91 7.50 4.73
CA LEU A 59 4.62 6.32 4.23
C LEU A 59 4.02 5.78 2.92
N VAL A 60 2.69 5.74 2.83
CA VAL A 60 2.00 5.38 1.58
C VAL A 60 2.34 6.38 0.47
N GLY A 61 2.29 7.68 0.77
CA GLY A 61 2.67 8.73 -0.17
C GLY A 61 4.11 8.58 -0.66
N ALA A 62 5.06 8.41 0.26
CA ALA A 62 6.48 8.23 -0.06
C ALA A 62 6.72 6.99 -0.92
N GLY A 63 6.03 5.88 -0.65
CA GLY A 63 6.09 4.67 -1.46
C GLY A 63 5.59 4.89 -2.88
N CYS A 64 4.43 5.55 -3.04
CA CYS A 64 3.87 5.91 -4.35
C CYS A 64 4.77 6.88 -5.13
N PHE A 65 5.34 7.88 -4.47
CA PHE A 65 6.28 8.82 -5.10
C PHE A 65 7.58 8.12 -5.52
N GLY A 66 8.11 7.24 -4.67
CA GLY A 66 9.28 6.42 -4.99
C GLY A 66 9.06 5.60 -6.26
N TYR A 67 7.91 4.92 -6.36
CA TYR A 67 7.52 4.21 -7.57
C TYR A 67 7.39 5.14 -8.79
N SER A 68 6.81 6.33 -8.63
CA SER A 68 6.66 7.29 -9.73
C SER A 68 8.03 7.74 -10.29
N ILE A 69 8.98 8.05 -9.41
CA ILE A 69 10.33 8.52 -9.76
C ILE A 69 11.20 7.39 -10.32
N GLU A 70 10.96 6.15 -9.92
CA GLU A 70 11.74 5.01 -10.39
C GLU A 70 11.73 4.93 -11.92
N LYS A 71 12.93 4.88 -12.52
CA LYS A 71 13.07 4.67 -13.96
C LYS A 71 13.17 3.17 -14.22
N LYS A 72 12.38 2.69 -15.17
CA LYS A 72 12.54 1.33 -15.68
C LYS A 72 13.95 1.20 -16.26
N GLN A 73 14.75 0.29 -15.74
CA GLN A 73 16.07 0.01 -16.30
C GLN A 73 15.85 -0.88 -17.54
N MET A 74 16.32 -0.42 -18.70
CA MET A 74 16.28 -1.16 -19.96
C MET A 74 17.35 -2.24 -19.99
#